data_AF-A0A6L9KBV2-F1
#
_entry.id   AF-A0A6L9KBV2-F1
#
_cell.length_a   1.000
_cell.length_b   1.000
_cell.length_c   1.000
_cell.angle_alpha   90.00
_cell.angle_beta   90.00
_cell.angle_gamma   90.00
#
_symmetry.space_group_name_H-M   'P 1'
#
loop_
_entity.id
_entity.type
_entity.pdbx_description
1 polymer ?
#
loop_
_entity_poly.entity_id
_entity_poly.type
_entity_poly.pdbx_seq_one_letter_code
_entity_poly.pdbx_strand_id
1 'polypeptide(L)'
;ATLRSFMNWDAIKTNPQTKKTLTHWRKLGTFRKNHPAIGAGIHKEISAQPYTFSRTYSKGAYKDQVIVGLDLPIGRKVLEVSAVFADGTRVRDAYSNQVVEVKKGQIKIKTDYDIVLLEKR
;
A
#
# COMPACT_ATOMS: atom_id res chain seq x y z
N ALA A 1 9.77 31.50 5.47
CA ALA A 1 9.92 30.11 5.96
C ALA A 1 11.39 29.70 5.89
N THR A 2 11.91 29.01 6.90
CA THR A 2 13.28 28.47 6.92
C THR A 2 13.28 27.02 6.43
N LEU A 3 13.80 26.76 5.23
CA LEU A 3 13.78 25.41 4.59
C LEU A 3 14.98 24.51 4.93
N ARG A 4 15.92 25.00 5.75
CA ARG A 4 17.17 24.32 6.13
C ARG A 4 17.47 24.49 7.63
N SER A 5 16.46 24.40 8.48
CA SER A 5 16.65 24.39 9.93
C SER A 5 17.26 23.06 10.39
N PHE A 6 17.84 23.05 11.59
CA PHE A 6 18.22 21.80 12.23
C PHE A 6 17.02 20.86 12.40
N MET A 7 17.26 19.56 12.23
CA MET A 7 16.23 18.55 12.44
C MET A 7 15.91 18.43 13.93
N ASN A 8 14.63 18.54 14.28
CA ASN A 8 14.17 18.34 15.65
C ASN A 8 14.01 16.85 15.95
N TRP A 9 15.10 16.21 16.40
CA TRP A 9 15.13 14.79 16.73
C TRP A 9 14.28 14.43 17.96
N ASP A 10 14.15 15.34 18.93
CA ASP A 10 13.38 15.10 20.15
C ASP A 10 11.88 14.97 19.89
N ALA A 11 11.37 15.67 18.87
CA ALA A 11 9.97 15.58 18.45
C ALA A 11 9.56 14.14 18.09
N ILE A 12 10.48 13.27 17.67
CA ILE A 12 10.18 11.86 17.40
C ILE A 12 9.68 11.14 18.67
N LYS A 13 10.18 11.53 19.84
CA LYS A 13 9.82 10.94 21.14
C LYS A 13 8.64 11.66 21.78
N THR A 14 8.60 12.99 21.67
CA THR A 14 7.69 13.84 22.45
C THR A 14 6.42 14.25 21.71
N ASN A 15 6.45 14.32 20.37
CA ASN A 15 5.32 14.80 19.57
C ASN A 15 4.56 13.60 18.92
N PRO A 16 3.28 13.38 19.28
CA PRO A 16 2.47 12.31 18.70
C PRO A 16 2.29 12.40 17.19
N GLN A 17 2.21 13.60 16.62
CA GLN A 17 2.06 13.79 15.17
C GLN A 17 3.34 13.41 14.43
N THR A 18 4.51 13.84 14.92
CA THR A 18 5.80 13.42 14.36
C THR A 18 5.98 11.91 14.40
N LYS A 19 5.56 11.26 15.50
CA LYS A 19 5.57 9.80 15.63
C LYS A 19 4.63 9.10 14.65
N LYS A 20 3.44 9.67 14.40
CA LYS A 20 2.50 9.18 13.37
C LYS A 20 3.11 9.28 11.98
N THR A 21 3.67 10.43 11.63
CA THR A 21 4.37 10.65 10.34
C THR A 21 5.52 9.66 10.16
N LEU A 22 6.37 9.47 11.17
CA LEU A 22 7.46 8.49 11.10
C LEU A 22 6.94 7.07 10.92
N THR A 23 5.88 6.68 11.63
CA THR A 23 5.25 5.36 11.48
C THR A 23 4.71 5.15 10.06
N HIS A 24 4.04 6.15 9.51
CA HIS A 24 3.55 6.13 8.13
C HIS A 24 4.70 5.87 7.13
N TRP A 25 5.76 6.66 7.18
CA TRP A 25 6.91 6.50 6.28
C TRP A 25 7.65 5.18 6.47
N ARG A 26 7.71 4.65 7.70
CA ARG A 26 8.26 3.30 7.94
C ARG A 26 7.45 2.23 7.23
N LYS A 27 6.11 2.27 7.31
CA LYS A 27 5.25 1.32 6.59
C LYS A 27 5.51 1.38 5.08
N LEU A 28 5.54 2.58 4.50
CA LEU A 28 5.82 2.77 3.07
C LEU A 28 7.22 2.31 2.67
N GLY A 29 8.23 2.63 3.47
CA GLY A 29 9.62 2.23 3.24
C GLY A 29 9.81 0.72 3.30
N THR A 30 9.18 0.04 4.27
CA THR A 30 9.19 -1.42 4.36
C THR A 30 8.51 -2.05 3.15
N PHE A 31 7.34 -1.55 2.75
CA PHE A 31 6.63 -2.06 1.58
C PHE A 31 7.47 -1.89 0.30
N ARG A 32 8.03 -0.69 0.06
CA ARG A 32 8.91 -0.42 -1.09
C ARG A 32 10.15 -1.32 -1.09
N LYS A 33 10.75 -1.58 0.08
CA LYS A 33 11.91 -2.48 0.20
C LYS A 33 11.57 -3.91 -0.23
N ASN A 34 10.38 -4.39 0.14
CA ASN A 34 9.95 -5.76 -0.13
C ASN A 34 9.45 -5.97 -1.57
N HIS A 35 9.06 -4.89 -2.25
CA HIS A 35 8.44 -4.94 -3.58
C HIS A 35 9.22 -4.13 -4.63
N PRO A 36 10.15 -4.77 -5.37
CA PRO A 36 10.80 -4.17 -6.53
C PRO A 36 9.84 -3.57 -7.55
N ALA A 37 8.60 -4.06 -7.65
CA ALA A 37 7.57 -3.52 -8.54
C ALA A 37 7.28 -2.03 -8.28
N ILE A 38 7.43 -1.56 -7.04
CA ILE A 38 7.25 -0.15 -6.69
C ILE A 38 8.36 0.75 -7.26
N GLY A 39 9.59 0.23 -7.38
CA GLY A 39 10.73 0.97 -7.91
C GLY A 39 10.89 0.84 -9.43
N ALA A 40 10.86 -0.40 -9.92
CA ALA A 40 11.22 -0.75 -11.30
C ALA A 40 10.08 -1.44 -12.07
N GLY A 41 8.92 -1.66 -11.44
CA GLY A 41 7.78 -2.28 -12.09
C GLY A 41 7.01 -1.35 -13.00
N ILE A 42 6.20 -1.95 -13.87
CA ILE A 42 5.30 -1.27 -14.80
C ILE A 42 4.05 -0.86 -14.04
N HIS A 43 3.64 0.40 -14.21
CA HIS A 43 2.42 0.94 -13.65
C HIS A 43 1.24 0.70 -14.59
N LYS A 44 0.11 0.27 -14.02
CA LYS A 44 -1.17 0.18 -14.72
C LYS A 44 -2.29 0.65 -13.80
N GLU A 45 -2.99 1.69 -14.23
CA GLU A 45 -4.20 2.18 -13.57
C GLU A 45 -5.30 1.11 -13.58
N ILE A 46 -6.06 1.04 -12.48
CA ILE A 46 -7.25 0.19 -12.33
C ILE A 46 -8.50 1.07 -12.24
N SER A 47 -8.44 2.14 -11.44
CA SER A 47 -9.51 3.15 -11.34
C SER A 47 -8.91 4.52 -11.06
N ALA A 48 -9.43 5.55 -11.72
CA ALA A 48 -9.05 6.94 -11.48
C ALA A 48 -9.64 7.48 -10.16
N GLN A 49 -10.83 7.05 -9.76
CA GLN A 49 -11.47 7.52 -8.52
C GLN A 49 -12.34 6.44 -7.86
N PRO A 50 -12.02 6.03 -6.61
CA PRO A 50 -10.77 6.32 -5.90
C PRO A 50 -9.54 5.78 -6.66
N TYR A 51 -8.40 6.46 -6.52
CA TYR A 51 -7.22 6.14 -7.33
C TYR A 51 -6.60 4.82 -6.91
N THR A 52 -6.66 3.83 -7.80
CA THR A 52 -6.13 2.49 -7.59
C THR A 52 -5.33 2.06 -8.80
N PHE A 53 -4.20 1.42 -8.56
CA PHE A 53 -3.31 0.96 -9.61
C PHE A 53 -2.55 -0.29 -9.19
N SER A 54 -2.05 -0.99 -10.19
CA SER A 54 -1.13 -2.10 -10.01
C SER A 54 0.30 -1.71 -10.39
N ARG A 55 1.25 -2.38 -9.74
CA ARG A 55 2.64 -2.40 -10.16
C ARG A 55 3.07 -3.84 -10.33
N THR A 56 3.65 -4.17 -11.48
CA THR A 56 4.15 -5.51 -11.76
C THR A 56 5.59 -5.47 -12.22
N TYR A 57 6.39 -6.41 -11.73
CA TYR A 57 7.78 -6.57 -12.11
C TYR A 57 8.10 -8.04 -12.33
N SER A 58 8.82 -8.33 -13.40
CA SER A 58 9.26 -9.68 -13.73
C SER A 58 10.70 -9.63 -14.21
N LYS A 59 11.56 -10.49 -13.65
CA LYS A 59 12.95 -10.66 -14.08
C LYS A 59 13.35 -12.13 -13.96
N GLY A 60 13.48 -12.82 -15.09
CA GLY A 60 13.68 -14.27 -15.10
C GLY A 60 12.53 -14.98 -14.38
N ALA A 61 12.86 -15.81 -13.40
CA ALA A 61 11.88 -16.51 -12.56
C ALA A 61 11.25 -15.63 -11.46
N TYR A 62 11.79 -14.44 -11.19
CA TYR A 62 11.26 -13.55 -10.16
C TYR A 62 10.05 -12.78 -10.68
N LYS A 63 8.93 -12.83 -9.94
CA LYS A 63 7.71 -12.08 -10.22
C LYS A 63 7.22 -11.40 -8.95
N ASP A 64 7.00 -10.10 -9.04
CA ASP A 64 6.45 -9.27 -7.96
C ASP A 64 5.24 -8.50 -8.50
N GLN A 65 4.14 -8.54 -7.75
CA GLN A 65 2.88 -7.94 -8.15
C GLN A 65 2.17 -7.37 -6.94
N VAL A 66 1.79 -6.09 -7.04
CA VAL A 66 1.11 -5.37 -5.96
C VAL A 66 0.00 -4.50 -6.52
N ILE A 67 -0.98 -4.20 -5.68
CA ILE A 67 -2.01 -3.19 -5.92
C ILE A 67 -1.92 -2.13 -4.83
N VAL A 68 -1.99 -0.87 -5.22
CA VAL A 68 -1.99 0.29 -4.34
C VAL A 68 -3.30 1.03 -4.55
N GLY A 69 -3.94 1.41 -3.45
CA GLY A 69 -5.08 2.31 -3.46
C GLY A 69 -4.84 3.52 -2.56
N LEU A 70 -5.12 4.70 -3.09
CA LEU A 70 -4.95 6.00 -2.43
C LEU A 70 -6.31 6.67 -2.26
N ASP A 71 -6.40 7.54 -1.25
CA ASP A 71 -7.59 8.37 -0.97
C ASP A 71 -8.90 7.58 -0.89
N LEU A 72 -8.82 6.36 -0.35
CA LEU A 72 -9.96 5.46 -0.18
C LEU A 72 -10.80 5.90 1.03
N PRO A 73 -12.12 5.67 1.01
CA PRO A 73 -12.97 5.99 2.16
C PRO A 73 -12.52 5.22 3.41
N ILE A 74 -12.50 5.88 4.57
CA ILE A 74 -12.19 5.23 5.85
C ILE A 74 -13.29 4.20 6.17
N GLY A 75 -12.91 3.06 6.72
CA GLY A 75 -13.80 1.96 7.04
C GLY A 75 -13.89 0.93 5.92
N ARG A 76 -15.13 0.52 5.59
CA ARG A 76 -15.38 -0.56 4.60
C ARG A 76 -15.09 -0.05 3.19
N LYS A 77 -14.30 -0.81 2.44
CA LYS A 77 -13.98 -0.53 1.04
C LYS A 77 -13.89 -1.83 0.25
N VAL A 78 -14.25 -1.73 -1.03
CA VAL A 78 -14.20 -2.82 -2.01
C VAL A 78 -13.23 -2.42 -3.09
N LEU A 79 -12.29 -3.30 -3.43
CA LEU A 79 -11.30 -3.04 -4.49
C LEU A 79 -11.35 -4.14 -5.53
N GLU A 80 -11.35 -3.74 -6.80
CA GLU A 80 -11.11 -4.62 -7.94
C GLU A 80 -9.63 -5.04 -7.96
N VAL A 81 -9.38 -6.35 -7.96
CA VAL A 81 -8.03 -6.90 -7.93
C VAL A 81 -7.77 -7.98 -8.97
N SER A 82 -8.80 -8.36 -9.72
CA SER A 82 -8.79 -9.41 -10.76
C SER A 82 -7.69 -9.24 -11.81
N ALA A 83 -7.25 -8.01 -12.07
CA ALA A 83 -6.15 -7.71 -12.98
C ALA A 83 -4.79 -8.27 -12.50
N VAL A 84 -4.66 -8.61 -11.22
CA VAL A 84 -3.39 -9.01 -10.58
C VAL A 84 -3.53 -10.31 -9.79
N PHE A 85 -4.61 -10.45 -9.01
CA PHE A 85 -4.84 -11.59 -8.12
C PHE A 85 -6.07 -12.38 -8.56
N ALA A 86 -5.92 -13.70 -8.65
CA ALA A 86 -7.00 -14.61 -8.98
C ALA A 86 -7.92 -14.87 -7.78
N ASP A 87 -9.16 -15.28 -8.03
CA ASP A 87 -10.08 -15.74 -6.99
C ASP A 87 -9.47 -16.85 -6.13
N GLY A 88 -9.77 -16.83 -4.84
CA GLY A 88 -9.18 -17.71 -3.83
C GLY A 88 -7.77 -17.29 -3.37
N THR A 89 -7.13 -16.31 -4.02
CA THR A 89 -5.84 -15.78 -3.56
C THR A 89 -6.01 -15.09 -2.21
N ARG A 90 -5.14 -15.41 -1.25
CA ARG A 90 -5.01 -14.64 -0.01
C ARG A 90 -4.11 -13.44 -0.25
N VAL A 91 -4.63 -12.26 0.07
CA VAL A 91 -3.96 -10.99 -0.13
C VAL A 91 -3.86 -10.30 1.22
N ARG A 92 -2.70 -9.73 1.52
CA ARG A 92 -2.46 -8.93 2.71
C ARG A 92 -2.46 -7.46 2.33
N ASP A 93 -3.19 -6.64 3.08
CA ASP A 93 -2.94 -5.21 3.13
C ASP A 93 -1.78 -4.95 4.10
N ALA A 94 -0.59 -4.67 3.57
CA ALA A 94 0.62 -4.43 4.35
C ALA A 94 0.52 -3.16 5.22
N TYR A 95 -0.40 -2.24 4.91
CA TYR A 95 -0.57 -1.02 5.70
C TYR A 95 -1.37 -1.27 6.98
N SER A 96 -2.46 -2.04 6.92
CA SER A 96 -3.28 -2.41 8.09
C SER A 96 -2.95 -3.77 8.71
N ASN A 97 -2.12 -4.59 8.04
CA ASN A 97 -1.84 -6.00 8.35
C ASN A 97 -3.04 -6.96 8.20
N GLN A 98 -4.18 -6.50 7.69
CA GLN A 98 -5.32 -7.38 7.47
C GLN A 98 -5.09 -8.29 6.27
N VAL A 99 -5.64 -9.50 6.34
CA VAL A 99 -5.56 -10.48 5.27
C VAL A 99 -6.95 -10.89 4.87
N VAL A 100 -7.20 -10.81 3.57
CA VAL A 100 -8.48 -11.05 2.94
C VAL A 100 -8.29 -12.00 1.77
N GLU A 101 -9.38 -12.61 1.33
CA GLU A 101 -9.40 -13.51 0.19
C GLU A 101 -10.08 -12.82 -0.99
N VAL A 102 -9.53 -13.01 -2.18
CA VAL A 102 -10.16 -12.52 -3.42
C VAL A 102 -11.39 -13.36 -3.73
N LYS A 103 -12.53 -12.70 -3.90
CA LYS A 103 -13.81 -13.34 -4.25
C LYS A 103 -14.47 -12.55 -5.36
N LYS A 104 -14.77 -13.21 -6.49
CA LYS A 104 -15.39 -12.59 -7.67
C LYS A 104 -14.59 -11.38 -8.17
N GLY A 105 -13.28 -11.52 -8.24
CA GLY A 105 -12.35 -10.50 -8.71
C GLY A 105 -12.08 -9.35 -7.74
N GLN A 106 -12.71 -9.36 -6.56
CA GLN A 106 -12.69 -8.26 -5.61
C GLN A 106 -12.16 -8.69 -4.24
N ILE A 107 -11.68 -7.71 -3.47
CA ILE A 107 -11.51 -7.84 -2.03
C ILE A 107 -12.44 -6.89 -1.28
N LYS A 108 -12.82 -7.29 -0.07
CA LYS A 108 -13.56 -6.45 0.88
C LYS A 108 -12.75 -6.33 2.16
N ILE A 109 -12.41 -5.11 2.54
CA ILE A 109 -11.56 -4.83 3.70
C ILE A 109 -12.16 -3.68 4.50
N LYS A 110 -11.98 -3.68 5.83
CA LYS A 110 -12.43 -2.59 6.72
C LYS A 110 -11.25 -2.06 7.51
N THR A 111 -10.74 -0.88 7.16
CA THR A 111 -9.55 -0.29 7.80
C THR A 111 -9.79 1.17 8.16
N ASP A 112 -9.10 1.66 9.18
CA ASP A 112 -9.15 3.08 9.58
C ASP A 112 -8.19 3.97 8.76
N TYR A 113 -7.78 3.48 7.59
CA TYR A 113 -6.76 4.11 6.76
C TYR A 113 -7.31 4.38 5.36
N ASP A 114 -6.91 5.49 4.77
CA ASP A 114 -7.22 5.90 3.39
C ASP A 114 -6.33 5.23 2.34
N ILE A 115 -5.22 4.63 2.75
CA ILE A 115 -4.30 3.88 1.90
C ILE A 115 -4.45 2.36 2.09
N VAL A 116 -4.29 1.62 1.00
CA VAL A 116 -4.20 0.15 1.00
C VAL A 116 -3.00 -0.27 0.17
N LEU A 117 -2.20 -1.20 0.69
CA LEU A 117 -0.99 -1.74 0.06
C LEU A 117 -1.10 -3.26 -0.06
N LEU A 118 -1.60 -3.77 -1.18
CA LEU A 118 -1.89 -5.19 -1.36
C LEU A 118 -0.69 -5.97 -1.89
N GLU A 119 -0.34 -7.03 -1.16
CA GLU A 119 0.65 -8.04 -1.54
C GLU A 119 0.05 -9.44 -1.45
N LYS A 120 0.55 -10.38 -2.25
CA LYS A 120 0.17 -11.79 -2.15
C LYS A 120 0.72 -12.38 -0.85
N ARG A 121 -0.11 -13.17 -0.15
CA ARG A 121 0.30 -13.92 1.06
C ARG A 121 0.73 -15.35 0.73
#